data_AF-A0A2J2H7S3-F1
#
_entry.id   AF-A0A2J2H7S3-F1
#
_cell.length_a   1.000
_cell.length_b   1.000
_cell.length_c   1.000
_cell.angle_alpha   90.00
_cell.angle_beta   90.00
_cell.angle_gamma   90.00
#
_symmetry.space_group_name_H-M   'P 1'
#
loop_
_entity.id
_entity.type
_entity.pdbx_description
1 polymer ?
#
loop_
_entity_poly.entity_id
_entity_poly.type
_entity_poly.pdbx_seq_one_letter_code
_entity_poly.pdbx_strand_id
1 'polypeptide(L)'
;MRLEVIIQLLIALAFVLTWIFVPFWSLVSNIYVQKLTPLGFSIAFLGSNYFLFVPNALAAFIYAIVSAVIPLVWRSSRYSLYLSLFTLSLAAMLLATVFIFQSRYLYYGGDSIIPTATGYMYIRIPYRTYFNAPLYLFAVLFAVTALNATTRARWIEVRKPSLIEEVLTMVRVKDPISAIRMALGRLGIQYSVINDSLVIGDLAIIMGGVEKGKLKDVKEYILFTDKNSIYFDDSSITELSIEQGILLALAKALIKGKPGRIEVVEYA
;
A
#
# COMPACT_ATOMS: atom_id res chain seq x y z
N MET A 1 3.22 -5.75 -6.27
CA MET A 1 1.94 -5.96 -5.58
C MET A 1 1.48 -4.60 -5.09
N ARG A 2 0.19 -4.25 -5.21
CA ARG A 2 -0.27 -2.91 -4.81
C ARG A 2 -0.27 -2.77 -3.29
N LEU A 3 0.03 -1.57 -2.79
CA LEU A 3 0.17 -1.29 -1.36
C LEU A 3 -1.11 -1.64 -0.60
N GLU A 4 -2.27 -1.38 -1.19
CA GLU A 4 -3.59 -1.65 -0.61
C GLU A 4 -3.83 -3.15 -0.34
N VAL A 5 -3.29 -4.02 -1.19
CA VAL A 5 -3.38 -5.48 -1.01
C VAL A 5 -2.40 -5.93 0.06
N ILE A 6 -1.24 -5.26 0.18
CA ILE A 6 -0.28 -5.51 1.27
C ILE A 6 -0.89 -5.10 2.61
N ILE A 7 -1.58 -3.95 2.68
CA ILE A 7 -2.30 -3.49 3.88
C ILE A 7 -3.35 -4.53 4.29
N GLN A 8 -4.18 -5.00 3.35
CA GLN A 8 -5.15 -6.07 3.62
C GLN A 8 -4.48 -7.32 4.19
N LEU A 9 -3.35 -7.75 3.60
CA LEU A 9 -2.60 -8.92 4.05
C LEU A 9 -2.06 -8.73 5.49
N LEU A 10 -1.51 -7.57 5.81
CA LEU A 10 -0.99 -7.26 7.14
C LEU A 10 -2.10 -7.28 8.20
N ILE A 11 -3.27 -6.72 7.87
CA ILE A 11 -4.44 -6.75 8.77
C ILE A 11 -4.93 -8.19 8.96
N ALA A 12 -5.00 -8.98 7.89
CA ALA A 12 -5.40 -10.39 7.98
C ALA A 12 -4.43 -11.21 8.84
N LEU A 13 -3.12 -10.98 8.69
CA LEU A 13 -2.10 -11.64 9.51
C LEU A 13 -2.24 -11.25 10.98
N ALA A 14 -2.44 -9.96 11.27
CA ALA A 14 -2.69 -9.49 12.63
C ALA A 14 -3.96 -10.12 13.21
N PHE A 15 -5.04 -10.21 12.44
CA PHE A 15 -6.28 -10.88 12.84
C PHE A 15 -6.05 -12.35 13.20
N VAL A 16 -5.40 -13.11 12.32
CA VAL A 16 -5.12 -14.54 12.50
C VAL A 16 -4.29 -14.78 13.75
N LEU A 17 -3.17 -14.06 13.88
CA LEU A 17 -2.28 -14.19 15.03
C LEU A 17 -3.03 -13.82 16.32
N THR A 18 -3.78 -12.73 16.32
CA THR A 18 -4.49 -12.28 17.52
C THR A 18 -5.58 -13.27 17.91
N TRP A 19 -6.35 -13.83 16.97
CA TRP A 19 -7.44 -14.75 17.32
C TRP A 19 -6.95 -16.11 17.84
N ILE A 20 -5.76 -16.57 17.43
CA ILE A 20 -5.16 -17.79 17.99
C ILE A 20 -4.92 -17.64 19.50
N PHE A 21 -4.47 -16.46 19.95
CA PHE A 21 -4.08 -16.24 21.35
C PHE A 21 -5.15 -15.54 22.19
N VAL A 22 -6.02 -14.76 21.57
CA VAL A 22 -7.04 -13.93 22.23
C VAL A 22 -8.40 -14.35 21.70
N PRO A 23 -9.40 -14.59 22.58
CA PRO A 23 -10.71 -15.01 22.11
C PRO A 23 -11.39 -13.89 21.35
N PHE A 24 -12.08 -14.20 20.26
CA PHE A 24 -12.83 -13.21 19.46
C PHE A 24 -13.89 -12.50 20.29
N TRP A 25 -14.51 -13.27 21.18
CA TRP A 25 -15.56 -12.84 22.09
C TRP A 25 -15.45 -13.62 23.38
N SER A 26 -15.78 -12.99 24.50
CA SER A 26 -15.83 -13.66 25.79
C SER A 26 -16.97 -13.17 26.66
N LEU A 27 -17.55 -14.09 27.40
CA LEU A 27 -18.52 -13.86 28.46
C LEU A 27 -17.89 -14.31 29.77
N VAL A 28 -17.84 -13.42 30.75
CA VAL A 28 -17.13 -13.66 32.01
C VAL A 28 -18.05 -13.37 33.19
N SER A 29 -18.08 -14.31 34.12
CA SER A 29 -18.68 -14.22 35.44
C SER A 29 -17.79 -14.93 36.47
N ASN A 30 -18.14 -14.84 37.76
CA ASN A 30 -17.38 -15.44 38.86
C ASN A 30 -17.27 -16.97 38.74
N ILE A 31 -18.32 -17.62 38.24
CA ILE A 31 -18.43 -19.08 38.19
C ILE A 31 -18.55 -19.63 36.77
N TYR A 32 -18.64 -18.76 35.76
CA TYR A 32 -18.84 -19.14 34.36
C TYR A 32 -18.02 -18.24 33.43
N VAL A 33 -17.23 -18.84 32.55
CA VAL A 33 -16.45 -18.13 31.53
C VAL A 33 -16.63 -18.85 30.21
N GLN A 34 -17.05 -18.13 29.18
CA GLN A 34 -17.15 -18.63 27.81
C GLN A 34 -16.26 -17.80 26.90
N LYS A 35 -15.47 -18.45 26.04
CA LYS A 35 -14.51 -17.80 25.14
C LYS A 35 -14.62 -18.41 23.74
N LEU A 36 -14.79 -17.57 22.73
CA LEU A 36 -14.81 -18.00 21.33
C LEU A 36 -13.39 -18.01 20.76
N THR A 37 -12.84 -19.19 20.53
CA THR A 37 -11.55 -19.42 19.86
C THR A 37 -11.79 -19.80 18.38
N PRO A 38 -10.74 -19.86 17.55
CA PRO A 38 -10.89 -20.32 16.16
C PRO A 38 -11.47 -21.73 16.04
N LEU A 39 -11.32 -22.57 17.06
CA LEU A 39 -11.79 -23.96 17.05
C LEU A 39 -13.22 -24.11 17.62
N GLY A 40 -13.71 -23.14 18.38
CA GLY A 40 -15.03 -23.21 19.02
C GLY A 40 -15.09 -22.52 20.37
N PHE A 41 -15.95 -23.00 21.27
CA PHE A 41 -16.12 -22.40 22.59
C PHE A 41 -15.30 -23.14 23.65
N SER A 42 -14.42 -22.41 24.33
CA SER A 42 -13.88 -22.83 25.61
C SER A 42 -14.81 -22.33 26.72
N ILE A 43 -15.31 -23.24 27.54
CA ILE A 43 -16.29 -22.97 28.59
C ILE A 43 -15.72 -23.45 29.92
N ALA A 44 -15.52 -22.55 30.87
CA ALA A 44 -15.20 -22.88 32.24
C ALA A 44 -16.44 -22.68 33.12
N PHE A 45 -16.81 -23.69 33.90
CA PHE A 45 -17.94 -23.63 34.82
C PHE A 45 -17.57 -24.27 36.15
N LEU A 46 -17.67 -23.51 37.24
CA LEU A 46 -17.33 -23.94 38.61
C LEU A 46 -15.96 -24.65 38.73
N GLY A 47 -14.95 -24.14 38.03
CA GLY A 47 -13.59 -24.70 38.03
C GLY A 47 -13.36 -25.86 37.05
N SER A 48 -14.41 -26.41 36.43
CA SER A 48 -14.31 -27.42 35.38
C SER A 48 -14.21 -26.76 34.00
N ASN A 49 -13.31 -27.25 33.17
CA ASN A 49 -13.12 -26.74 31.80
C ASN A 49 -13.69 -27.72 30.78
N TYR A 50 -14.48 -27.18 29.86
CA TYR A 50 -15.08 -27.87 28.73
C TYR A 50 -14.69 -27.19 27.44
N PHE A 51 -14.56 -27.98 26.38
CA PHE A 51 -14.33 -27.46 25.05
C PHE A 51 -15.40 -27.99 24.11
N LEU A 52 -16.15 -27.07 23.51
CA LEU A 52 -17.14 -27.36 22.49
C LEU A 52 -16.55 -26.99 21.14
N PHE A 53 -16.23 -28.00 20.34
CA PHE A 53 -15.79 -27.80 18.97
C PHE A 53 -16.95 -27.25 18.12
N VAL A 54 -16.69 -26.16 17.41
CA VAL A 54 -17.70 -25.53 16.54
C VAL A 54 -17.12 -25.44 15.12
N PRO A 55 -17.52 -26.35 14.20
CA PRO A 55 -16.98 -26.39 12.84
C PRO A 55 -17.10 -25.04 12.11
N ASN A 56 -18.16 -24.29 12.36
CA ASN A 56 -18.39 -22.98 11.74
C ASN A 56 -17.34 -21.94 12.17
N ALA A 57 -16.84 -21.99 13.41
CA ALA A 57 -15.78 -21.08 13.86
C ALA A 57 -14.47 -21.37 13.12
N LEU A 58 -14.14 -22.66 12.97
CA LEU A 58 -12.95 -23.10 12.23
C LEU A 58 -13.06 -22.76 10.74
N ALA A 59 -14.22 -23.02 10.14
CA ALA A 59 -14.48 -22.66 8.76
C ALA A 59 -14.35 -21.13 8.56
N ALA A 60 -14.92 -20.32 9.46
CA ALA A 60 -14.77 -18.87 9.38
C ALA A 60 -13.31 -18.41 9.44
N PHE A 61 -12.52 -19.01 10.34
CA PHE A 61 -11.10 -18.77 10.45
C PHE A 61 -10.35 -19.11 9.15
N ILE A 62 -10.63 -20.27 8.55
CA ILE A 62 -10.04 -20.69 7.27
C ILE A 62 -10.45 -19.73 6.15
N TYR A 63 -11.73 -19.37 6.04
CA TYR A 63 -12.21 -18.46 5.00
C TYR A 63 -11.60 -17.06 5.12
N ALA A 64 -11.37 -16.57 6.34
CA ALA A 64 -10.67 -15.31 6.57
C ALA A 64 -9.21 -15.38 6.06
N ILE A 65 -8.50 -16.48 6.30
CA ILE A 65 -7.15 -16.70 5.76
C ILE A 65 -7.19 -16.75 4.22
N VAL A 66 -8.07 -17.57 3.66
CA VAL A 66 -8.22 -17.73 2.20
C VAL A 66 -8.52 -16.39 1.53
N SER A 67 -9.36 -15.55 2.14
CA SER A 67 -9.67 -14.22 1.62
C SER A 67 -8.43 -13.35 1.42
N ALA A 68 -7.43 -13.46 2.30
CA ALA A 68 -6.19 -12.70 2.20
C ALA A 68 -5.20 -13.33 1.20
N VAL A 69 -5.26 -14.65 1.04
CA VAL A 69 -4.37 -15.40 0.12
C VAL A 69 -4.81 -15.24 -1.34
N ILE A 70 -6.10 -15.13 -1.63
CA ILE A 70 -6.62 -15.04 -3.01
C ILE A 70 -5.95 -13.91 -3.82
N PRO A 71 -5.90 -12.65 -3.34
CA PRO A 71 -5.23 -11.57 -4.07
C PRO A 71 -3.70 -11.76 -4.22
N LEU A 72 -3.08 -12.55 -3.34
CA LEU A 72 -1.65 -12.85 -3.39
C LEU A 72 -1.32 -13.83 -4.52
N VAL A 73 -2.14 -14.88 -4.67
CA VAL A 73 -1.97 -15.94 -5.66
C VAL A 73 -2.46 -15.48 -7.03
N TRP A 74 -3.65 -14.88 -7.09
CA TRP A 74 -4.28 -14.47 -8.35
C TRP A 74 -4.14 -12.96 -8.63
N ARG A 75 -2.90 -12.51 -8.83
CA ARG A 75 -2.57 -11.09 -8.99
C ARG A 75 -3.08 -10.44 -10.28
N SER A 76 -3.33 -11.24 -11.31
CA SER A 76 -3.56 -10.77 -12.68
C SER A 76 -4.95 -10.15 -12.89
N SER A 77 -5.94 -10.53 -12.08
CA SER A 77 -7.35 -10.20 -12.35
C SER A 77 -8.02 -9.41 -11.24
N ARG A 78 -8.97 -8.56 -11.64
CA ARG A 78 -9.91 -7.84 -10.74
C ARG A 78 -10.83 -8.80 -10.00
N TYR A 79 -11.09 -9.98 -10.57
CA TYR A 79 -11.94 -11.00 -9.94
C TYR A 79 -11.36 -11.55 -8.64
N SER A 80 -10.04 -11.45 -8.44
CA SER A 80 -9.40 -11.84 -7.19
C SER A 80 -9.88 -11.00 -6.00
N LEU A 81 -10.12 -9.70 -6.20
CA LEU A 81 -10.59 -8.80 -5.15
C LEU A 81 -12.05 -9.07 -4.78
N TYR A 82 -12.89 -9.36 -5.78
CA TYR A 82 -14.29 -9.75 -5.53
C TYR A 82 -14.39 -11.11 -4.84
N LEU A 83 -13.58 -12.08 -5.25
CA LEU A 83 -13.55 -13.40 -4.63
C LEU A 83 -13.01 -13.33 -3.18
N SER A 84 -12.04 -12.45 -2.94
CA SER A 84 -11.55 -12.13 -1.58
C SER A 84 -12.68 -11.57 -0.71
N LEU A 85 -13.46 -10.61 -1.20
CA LEU A 85 -14.61 -10.08 -0.46
C LEU A 85 -15.69 -11.17 -0.23
N PHE A 86 -16.00 -11.97 -1.25
CA PHE A 86 -16.97 -13.06 -1.14
C PHE A 86 -16.58 -14.08 -0.07
N THR A 87 -15.33 -14.55 -0.08
CA THR A 87 -14.82 -15.48 0.93
C THR A 87 -14.80 -14.88 2.34
N LEU A 88 -14.45 -13.60 2.48
CA LEU A 88 -14.53 -12.92 3.77
C LEU A 88 -15.97 -12.74 4.25
N SER A 89 -16.92 -12.57 3.33
CA SER A 89 -18.35 -12.50 3.62
C SER A 89 -18.89 -13.83 4.12
N LEU A 90 -18.44 -14.95 3.55
CA LEU A 90 -18.72 -16.29 4.07
C LEU A 90 -18.18 -16.47 5.50
N ALA A 91 -16.96 -16.00 5.78
CA ALA A 91 -16.42 -16.03 7.14
C ALA A 91 -17.31 -15.25 8.13
N ALA A 92 -17.79 -14.07 7.73
CA ALA A 92 -18.68 -13.26 8.55
C ALA A 92 -20.03 -13.95 8.82
N MET A 93 -20.63 -14.57 7.79
CA MET A 93 -21.88 -15.32 7.93
C MET A 93 -21.72 -16.54 8.85
N LEU A 94 -20.60 -17.24 8.76
CA LEU A 94 -20.29 -18.38 9.63
C LEU A 94 -20.13 -17.92 11.08
N LEU A 95 -19.42 -16.83 11.34
CA LEU A 95 -19.33 -16.22 12.66
C LEU A 95 -20.70 -15.79 13.20
N ALA A 96 -21.53 -15.17 12.39
CA ALA A 96 -22.90 -14.83 12.78
C ALA A 96 -23.71 -16.08 13.18
N THR A 97 -23.53 -17.18 12.44
CA THR A 97 -24.17 -18.46 12.75
C THR A 97 -23.66 -19.05 14.07
N VAL A 98 -22.37 -18.89 14.39
CA VAL A 98 -21.81 -19.28 15.70
C VAL A 98 -22.46 -18.48 16.83
N PHE A 99 -22.69 -17.18 16.65
CA PHE A 99 -23.40 -16.38 17.65
C PHE A 99 -24.88 -16.76 17.77
N ILE A 100 -25.57 -17.07 16.67
CA ILE A 100 -26.95 -17.59 16.71
C ILE A 100 -27.00 -18.93 17.47
N PHE A 101 -26.02 -19.81 17.24
CA PHE A 101 -25.91 -21.07 17.96
C PHE A 101 -25.73 -20.81 19.46
N GLN A 102 -24.79 -19.93 19.82
CA GLN A 102 -24.55 -19.55 21.22
C GLN A 102 -25.83 -18.98 21.86
N SER A 103 -26.52 -18.07 21.18
CA SER A 103 -27.70 -17.39 21.72
C SER A 103 -28.94 -18.29 21.83
N ARG A 104 -28.96 -19.44 21.14
CA ARG A 104 -30.10 -20.38 21.17
C ARG A 104 -29.86 -21.58 22.08
N TYR A 105 -28.63 -22.09 22.11
CA TYR A 105 -28.31 -23.37 22.76
C TYR A 105 -27.46 -23.22 24.01
N LEU A 106 -26.72 -22.13 24.15
CA LEU A 106 -25.89 -21.85 25.33
C LEU A 106 -26.48 -20.72 26.18
N TYR A 107 -27.54 -20.07 25.68
CA TYR A 107 -28.25 -18.99 26.34
C TYR A 107 -29.75 -19.09 26.00
N TYR A 108 -30.63 -18.97 26.99
CA TYR A 108 -32.09 -18.88 26.76
C TYR A 108 -32.74 -18.04 27.85
N GLY A 109 -33.50 -17.01 27.45
CA GLY A 109 -34.35 -16.24 28.37
C GLY A 109 -33.64 -15.45 29.49
N GLY A 110 -32.31 -15.31 29.45
CA GLY A 110 -31.54 -14.72 30.56
C GLY A 110 -30.57 -15.69 31.22
N ASP A 111 -30.74 -16.98 30.97
CA ASP A 111 -30.08 -18.08 31.68
C ASP A 111 -29.09 -18.81 30.76
N SER A 112 -27.96 -19.22 31.33
CA SER A 112 -27.03 -20.13 30.67
C SER A 112 -27.55 -21.56 30.76
N ILE A 113 -27.61 -22.26 29.63
CA ILE A 113 -28.00 -23.67 29.56
C ILE A 113 -26.76 -24.55 29.71
N ILE A 114 -26.77 -25.42 30.71
CA ILE A 114 -25.73 -26.43 30.91
C ILE A 114 -26.35 -27.82 30.74
N PRO A 115 -25.94 -28.59 29.73
CA PRO A 115 -26.39 -29.97 29.58
C PRO A 115 -25.80 -30.84 30.71
N THR A 116 -26.63 -31.66 31.34
CA THR A 116 -26.24 -32.66 32.35
C THR A 116 -26.55 -34.07 31.83
N ALA A 117 -26.02 -35.10 32.47
CA ALA A 117 -26.25 -36.49 32.06
C ALA A 117 -27.74 -36.90 32.06
N THR A 118 -28.60 -36.16 32.78
CA THR A 118 -30.03 -36.45 32.93
C THR A 118 -30.94 -35.35 32.37
N GLY A 119 -30.41 -34.26 31.79
CA GLY A 119 -31.24 -33.16 31.28
C GLY A 119 -30.48 -31.86 31.04
N TYR A 120 -31.10 -30.73 31.38
CA TYR A 120 -30.52 -29.39 31.22
C TYR A 120 -30.72 -28.57 32.50
N MET A 121 -29.68 -27.86 32.92
CA MET A 121 -29.72 -26.91 34.03
C MET A 121 -29.71 -25.48 33.47
N TYR A 122 -30.68 -24.68 33.88
CA TYR A 122 -30.74 -23.24 33.60
C TYR A 122 -30.15 -22.49 34.79
N ILE A 123 -29.13 -21.68 34.54
CA ILE A 123 -28.51 -20.89 35.61
C ILE A 123 -28.47 -19.44 35.17
N ARG A 124 -29.13 -18.59 35.97
CA ARG A 124 -29.00 -17.15 35.83
C ARG A 124 -27.75 -16.68 36.54
N ILE A 125 -26.78 -16.23 35.77
CA ILE A 125 -25.51 -15.76 36.30
C ILE A 125 -25.30 -14.33 35.78
N PRO A 126 -25.03 -13.33 36.64
CA PRO A 126 -24.65 -12.02 36.16
C PRO A 126 -23.31 -12.13 35.42
N TYR A 127 -23.30 -11.82 34.13
CA TYR A 127 -22.10 -11.88 33.31
C TYR A 127 -21.80 -10.53 32.65
N ARG A 128 -20.54 -10.35 32.27
CA ARG A 128 -20.09 -9.25 31.42
C ARG A 128 -19.62 -9.82 30.09
N THR A 129 -20.02 -9.13 29.03
CA THR A 129 -19.65 -9.48 27.66
C THR A 129 -18.50 -8.59 27.21
N TYR A 130 -17.47 -9.19 26.64
CA TYR A 130 -16.31 -8.50 26.09
C TYR A 130 -16.11 -8.89 24.63
N PHE A 131 -15.92 -7.89 23.79
CA PHE A 131 -15.45 -8.03 22.42
C PHE A 131 -13.97 -7.66 22.40
N ASN A 132 -13.13 -8.57 21.94
CA ASN A 132 -11.69 -8.39 22.01
C ASN A 132 -11.12 -7.96 20.65
N ALA A 133 -9.81 -7.68 20.63
CA ALA A 133 -9.07 -7.24 19.45
C ALA A 133 -9.38 -8.01 18.14
N PRO A 134 -9.52 -9.36 18.11
CA PRO A 134 -9.83 -10.07 16.87
C PRO A 134 -11.11 -9.60 16.19
N LEU A 135 -12.15 -9.23 16.94
CA LEU A 135 -13.40 -8.75 16.36
C LEU A 135 -13.19 -7.41 15.63
N TYR A 136 -12.48 -6.48 16.26
CA TYR A 136 -12.19 -5.18 15.66
C TYR A 136 -11.29 -5.32 14.43
N LEU A 137 -10.27 -6.19 14.50
CA LEU A 137 -9.41 -6.50 13.36
C LEU A 137 -10.19 -7.14 12.21
N PHE A 138 -11.15 -8.03 12.52
CA PHE A 138 -12.03 -8.61 11.50
C PHE A 138 -12.90 -7.54 10.83
N ALA A 139 -13.47 -6.60 11.59
CA ALA A 139 -14.26 -5.51 11.05
C ALA A 139 -13.43 -4.59 10.14
N VAL A 140 -12.20 -4.24 10.56
CA VAL A 140 -11.26 -3.45 9.74
C VAL A 140 -10.85 -4.22 8.49
N LEU A 141 -10.57 -5.52 8.61
CA LEU A 141 -10.27 -6.38 7.47
C LEU A 141 -11.42 -6.39 6.46
N PHE A 142 -12.67 -6.49 6.95
CA PHE A 142 -13.86 -6.44 6.12
C PHE A 142 -13.99 -5.11 5.37
N ALA A 143 -13.84 -4.00 6.08
CA ALA A 143 -13.90 -2.66 5.49
C ALA A 143 -12.82 -2.45 4.41
N VAL A 144 -11.57 -2.82 4.68
CA VAL A 144 -10.46 -2.70 3.72
C VAL A 144 -10.65 -3.62 2.52
N THR A 145 -11.11 -4.85 2.74
CA THR A 145 -11.38 -5.79 1.64
C THR A 145 -12.51 -5.30 0.75
N ALA A 146 -13.58 -4.75 1.35
CA ALA A 146 -14.68 -4.13 0.62
C ALA A 146 -14.19 -2.91 -0.18
N LEU A 147 -13.38 -2.04 0.43
CA LEU A 147 -12.79 -0.88 -0.23
C LEU A 147 -11.88 -1.31 -1.40
N ASN A 148 -11.09 -2.36 -1.23
CA ASN A 148 -10.26 -2.93 -2.28
C ASN A 148 -11.11 -3.47 -3.44
N ALA A 149 -12.21 -4.15 -3.15
CA ALA A 149 -13.12 -4.64 -4.17
C ALA A 149 -13.82 -3.50 -4.94
N THR A 150 -14.31 -2.47 -4.25
CA THR A 150 -15.05 -1.35 -4.89
C THR A 150 -14.14 -0.41 -5.67
N THR A 151 -13.00 -0.01 -5.10
CA THR A 151 -12.04 0.92 -5.73
C THR A 151 -11.03 0.22 -6.63
N ARG A 152 -11.11 -1.11 -6.73
CA ARG A 152 -10.15 -1.97 -7.45
C ARG A 152 -8.73 -1.81 -6.92
N ALA A 153 -8.57 -1.65 -5.60
CA ALA A 153 -7.31 -1.39 -4.91
C ALA A 153 -6.55 -0.19 -5.53
N ARG A 154 -7.21 0.96 -5.58
CA ARG A 154 -6.66 2.25 -6.06
C ARG A 154 -7.05 3.44 -5.17
N TRP A 155 -7.36 3.17 -3.91
CA TRP A 155 -7.75 4.22 -2.98
C TRP A 155 -6.54 4.91 -2.34
N ILE A 156 -5.33 4.37 -2.50
CA ILE A 156 -4.09 5.08 -2.18
C ILE A 156 -3.51 5.61 -3.48
N GLU A 157 -3.78 6.88 -3.78
CA GLU A 157 -3.07 7.60 -4.83
C GLU A 157 -1.65 7.93 -4.36
N VAL A 158 -0.72 6.98 -4.52
CA VAL A 158 0.69 7.32 -4.52
C VAL A 158 0.93 8.14 -5.79
N ARG A 159 0.85 9.47 -5.67
CA ARG A 159 1.13 10.42 -6.75
C ARG A 159 2.52 10.06 -7.31
N LYS A 160 2.55 9.47 -8.50
CA LYS A 160 3.83 9.32 -9.21
C LYS A 160 4.32 10.74 -9.47
N PRO A 161 5.51 11.13 -8.98
CA PRO A 161 6.02 12.46 -9.25
C PRO A 161 6.04 12.65 -10.76
N SER A 162 5.58 13.83 -11.21
CA SER A 162 5.75 14.18 -12.61
C SER A 162 7.24 14.16 -12.98
N LEU A 163 7.59 13.97 -14.26
CA LEU A 163 9.00 14.01 -14.70
C LEU A 163 9.70 15.29 -14.20
N ILE A 164 8.98 16.41 -14.15
CA ILE A 164 9.47 17.69 -13.64
C ILE A 164 9.75 17.61 -12.13
N GLU A 165 8.82 17.11 -11.33
CA GLU A 165 9.02 16.93 -9.87
C GLU A 165 10.17 15.97 -9.57
N GLU A 166 10.32 14.91 -10.36
CA GLU A 166 11.40 13.94 -10.23
C GLU A 166 12.77 14.56 -10.58
N VAL A 167 12.85 15.37 -11.64
CA VAL A 167 14.08 16.10 -12.00
C VAL A 167 14.42 17.14 -10.94
N LEU A 168 13.45 17.93 -10.47
CA LEU A 168 13.65 18.94 -9.43
C LEU A 168 14.11 18.32 -8.11
N THR A 169 13.53 17.18 -7.71
CA THR A 169 13.99 16.44 -6.52
C THR A 169 15.38 15.85 -6.72
N MET A 170 15.70 15.35 -7.92
CA MET A 170 17.01 14.80 -8.23
C MET A 170 18.10 15.88 -8.23
N VAL A 171 17.82 17.10 -8.68
CA VAL A 171 18.77 18.24 -8.62
C VAL A 171 19.10 18.64 -7.18
N ARG A 172 18.17 18.46 -6.24
CA ARG A 172 18.43 18.72 -4.82
C ARG A 172 19.38 17.70 -4.18
N VAL A 173 19.56 16.54 -4.80
CA VAL A 173 20.34 15.40 -4.27
C VAL A 173 21.59 15.11 -5.11
N LYS A 174 21.58 15.46 -6.39
CA LYS A 174 22.63 15.20 -7.40
C LYS A 174 22.82 16.43 -8.29
N ASP A 175 23.89 16.41 -9.08
CA ASP A 175 24.21 17.49 -10.00
C ASP A 175 23.10 17.73 -11.06
N PRO A 176 22.81 19.00 -11.43
CA PRO A 176 21.77 19.36 -12.39
C PRO A 176 21.88 18.63 -13.75
N ILE A 177 23.11 18.41 -14.23
CA ILE A 177 23.38 17.72 -15.49
C ILE A 177 22.92 16.25 -15.44
N SER A 178 23.15 15.57 -14.32
CA SER A 178 22.73 14.17 -14.15
C SER A 178 21.20 14.04 -14.16
N ALA A 179 20.51 14.99 -13.52
CA ALA A 179 19.06 15.03 -13.47
C ALA A 179 18.43 15.32 -14.84
N ILE A 180 18.99 16.30 -15.57
CA ILE A 180 18.55 16.63 -16.93
C ILE A 180 18.82 15.45 -17.87
N ARG A 181 20.00 14.81 -17.79
CA ARG A 181 20.34 13.61 -18.57
C ARG A 181 19.32 12.49 -18.38
N MET A 182 18.93 12.21 -17.13
CA MET A 182 17.90 11.22 -16.82
C MET A 182 16.54 11.58 -17.47
N ALA A 183 16.17 12.87 -17.44
CA ALA A 183 14.94 13.35 -18.04
C ALA A 183 14.94 13.16 -19.56
N LEU A 184 16.03 13.55 -20.23
CA LEU A 184 16.20 13.43 -21.69
C LEU A 184 16.14 11.97 -22.13
N GLY A 185 16.80 11.07 -21.38
CA GLY A 185 16.75 9.63 -21.64
C GLY A 185 15.34 9.05 -21.54
N ARG A 186 14.51 9.52 -20.60
CA ARG A 186 13.09 9.12 -20.51
C ARG A 186 12.21 9.74 -21.60
N LEU A 187 12.54 10.94 -22.04
CA LEU A 187 11.84 11.64 -23.12
C LEU A 187 12.25 11.12 -24.52
N GLY A 188 13.28 10.28 -24.63
CA GLY A 188 13.77 9.77 -25.90
C GLY A 188 14.42 10.83 -26.78
N ILE A 189 14.97 11.87 -26.15
CA ILE A 189 15.66 12.97 -26.84
C ILE A 189 17.13 12.61 -27.01
N GLN A 190 17.64 12.74 -28.23
CA GLN A 190 19.06 12.58 -28.50
C GLN A 190 19.87 13.75 -27.92
N TYR A 191 20.97 13.43 -27.24
CA TYR A 191 21.93 14.39 -26.71
C TYR A 191 23.34 13.81 -26.83
N SER A 192 24.34 14.66 -27.03
CA SER A 192 25.76 14.30 -26.94
C SER A 192 26.37 14.84 -25.66
N VAL A 193 27.40 14.16 -25.15
CA VAL A 193 28.14 14.58 -23.96
C VAL A 193 29.54 14.99 -24.42
N ILE A 194 29.88 16.27 -24.23
CA ILE A 194 31.17 16.83 -24.64
C ILE A 194 31.73 17.61 -23.43
N ASN A 195 32.89 17.21 -22.89
CA ASN A 195 33.55 17.90 -21.77
C ASN A 195 32.59 18.26 -20.61
N ASP A 196 31.85 17.27 -20.10
CA ASP A 196 30.83 17.42 -19.05
C ASP A 196 29.66 18.37 -19.36
N SER A 197 29.50 18.79 -20.61
CA SER A 197 28.33 19.53 -21.10
C SER A 197 27.40 18.62 -21.90
N LEU A 198 26.10 18.89 -21.83
CA LEU A 198 25.08 18.21 -22.64
C LEU A 198 24.75 19.08 -23.85
N VAL A 199 24.95 18.55 -25.06
CA VAL A 199 24.64 19.26 -26.31
C VAL A 199 23.42 18.62 -26.97
N ILE A 200 22.44 19.45 -27.32
CA ILE A 200 21.14 19.07 -27.88
C ILE A 200 20.85 19.97 -29.09
N GLY A 201 21.25 19.52 -30.28
CA GLY A 201 21.25 20.36 -31.47
C GLY A 201 22.12 21.61 -31.24
N ASP A 202 21.54 22.79 -31.38
CA ASP A 202 22.23 24.08 -31.22
C ASP A 202 22.23 24.59 -29.75
N LEU A 203 21.75 23.79 -28.79
CA LEU A 203 21.70 24.12 -27.36
C LEU A 203 22.80 23.38 -26.59
N ALA A 204 23.57 24.08 -25.75
CA ALA A 204 24.44 23.44 -24.76
C ALA A 204 23.97 23.72 -23.33
N ILE A 205 24.06 22.70 -22.48
CA ILE A 205 23.82 22.79 -21.04
C ILE A 205 25.13 22.53 -20.33
N ILE A 206 25.60 23.50 -19.57
CA ILE A 206 26.96 23.60 -19.05
C ILE A 206 26.91 23.74 -17.52
N MET A 207 27.88 23.14 -16.82
CA MET A 207 28.12 23.39 -15.39
C MET A 207 29.33 24.32 -15.23
N GLY A 208 29.31 25.20 -14.23
CA GLY A 208 30.34 26.20 -13.97
C GLY A 208 31.78 25.71 -14.21
N GLY A 209 32.55 26.43 -15.02
CA GLY A 209 33.97 26.16 -15.29
C GLY A 209 34.33 25.77 -16.73
N VAL A 210 33.36 25.50 -17.61
CA VAL A 210 33.66 25.17 -19.02
C VAL A 210 33.73 26.45 -19.86
N GLU A 211 34.90 26.74 -20.44
CA GLU A 211 35.09 27.85 -21.36
C GLU A 211 34.31 27.67 -22.67
N LYS A 212 33.55 28.72 -23.06
CA LYS A 212 32.77 28.80 -24.33
C LYS A 212 33.59 28.43 -25.57
N GLY A 213 34.91 28.59 -25.53
CA GLY A 213 35.82 28.27 -26.63
C GLY A 213 35.90 26.79 -27.03
N LYS A 214 35.38 25.87 -26.20
CA LYS A 214 35.41 24.42 -26.49
C LYS A 214 34.15 23.87 -27.16
N LEU A 215 33.09 24.68 -27.31
CA LEU A 215 31.81 24.27 -27.90
C LEU A 215 31.65 24.96 -29.27
N LYS A 216 32.20 24.35 -30.32
CA LYS A 216 31.97 24.81 -31.70
C LYS A 216 30.52 24.50 -32.08
N ASP A 217 29.87 25.44 -32.78
CA ASP A 217 28.51 25.36 -33.35
C ASP A 217 27.30 25.51 -32.39
N VAL A 218 27.50 25.95 -31.14
CA VAL A 218 26.40 26.20 -30.18
C VAL A 218 25.96 27.66 -30.21
N LYS A 219 24.68 27.92 -30.49
CA LYS A 219 24.07 29.27 -30.51
C LYS A 219 23.42 29.65 -29.18
N GLU A 220 22.83 28.68 -28.48
CA GLU A 220 22.18 28.90 -27.18
C GLU A 220 22.88 28.07 -26.10
N TYR A 221 23.12 28.66 -24.93
CA TYR A 221 23.61 27.88 -23.79
C TYR A 221 22.91 28.22 -22.47
N ILE A 222 22.77 27.20 -21.63
CA ILE A 222 22.28 27.31 -20.25
C ILE A 222 23.43 26.90 -19.34
N LEU A 223 23.95 27.85 -18.58
CA LEU A 223 25.01 27.64 -17.60
C LEU A 223 24.41 27.52 -16.21
N PHE A 224 24.62 26.39 -15.56
CA PHE A 224 24.28 26.19 -14.15
C PHE A 224 25.48 26.53 -13.27
N THR A 225 25.28 27.48 -12.35
CA THR A 225 26.23 27.84 -11.29
C THR A 225 25.67 27.36 -9.94
N ASP A 226 26.48 27.44 -8.88
CA ASP A 226 26.11 26.97 -7.53
C ASP A 226 24.86 27.65 -6.96
N LYS A 227 24.51 28.84 -7.44
CA LYS A 227 23.43 29.67 -6.89
C LYS A 227 22.34 30.02 -7.91
N ASN A 228 22.67 30.04 -9.21
CA ASN A 228 21.84 30.61 -10.26
C ASN A 228 22.02 29.81 -11.55
N SER A 229 21.11 29.98 -12.50
CA SER A 229 21.32 29.55 -13.89
C SER A 229 21.33 30.76 -14.81
N ILE A 230 22.20 30.75 -15.80
CA ILE A 230 22.34 31.83 -16.78
C ILE A 230 21.95 31.26 -18.13
N TYR A 231 20.98 31.89 -18.78
CA TYR A 231 20.58 31.56 -20.15
C TYR A 231 21.09 32.62 -21.12
N PHE A 232 21.69 32.16 -22.22
CA PHE A 232 22.18 33.00 -23.30
C PHE A 232 21.56 32.58 -24.63
N ASP A 233 21.00 33.57 -25.35
CA ASP A 233 20.37 33.41 -26.66
C ASP A 233 20.89 34.45 -27.66
N ASP A 234 22.16 34.33 -28.07
CA ASP A 234 22.96 35.16 -29.01
C ASP A 234 22.92 36.70 -28.87
N SER A 235 22.01 37.24 -28.08
CA SER A 235 21.54 38.63 -28.07
C SER A 235 21.22 39.11 -26.65
N SER A 236 20.87 38.20 -25.73
CA SER A 236 20.56 38.54 -24.34
C SER A 236 21.11 37.50 -23.36
N ILE A 237 21.50 37.98 -22.19
CA ILE A 237 21.85 37.18 -21.01
C ILE A 237 20.70 37.34 -20.03
N THR A 238 20.06 36.25 -19.64
CA THR A 238 19.03 36.25 -18.60
C THR A 238 19.44 35.39 -17.42
N GLU A 239 19.29 35.95 -16.23
CA GLU A 239 19.58 35.25 -14.98
C GLU A 239 18.29 34.63 -14.44
N LEU A 240 18.34 33.33 -14.14
CA LEU A 240 17.21 32.50 -13.79
C LEU A 240 17.53 31.73 -12.51
N SER A 241 16.51 31.42 -11.71
CA SER A 241 16.70 30.45 -10.62
C SER A 241 17.05 29.07 -11.19
N ILE A 242 17.73 28.22 -10.41
CA ILE A 242 18.09 26.86 -10.86
C ILE A 242 16.85 26.09 -11.34
N GLU A 243 15.72 26.23 -10.63
CA GLU A 243 14.45 25.59 -10.99
C GLU A 243 13.93 26.10 -12.35
N GLN A 244 14.00 27.41 -12.60
CA GLN A 244 13.63 28.00 -13.89
C GLN A 244 14.58 27.58 -15.01
N GLY A 245 15.88 27.50 -14.75
CA GLY A 245 16.89 27.02 -15.69
C GLY A 245 16.64 25.58 -16.13
N ILE A 246 16.24 24.70 -15.20
CA ILE A 246 15.90 23.30 -15.51
C ILE A 246 14.65 23.22 -16.38
N LEU A 247 13.60 23.97 -16.02
CA LEU A 247 12.36 24.00 -16.80
C LEU A 247 12.64 24.50 -18.22
N LEU A 248 13.45 25.55 -18.35
CA LEU A 248 13.86 26.09 -19.64
C LEU A 248 14.71 25.10 -20.44
N ALA A 249 15.66 24.43 -19.79
CA ALA A 249 16.50 23.41 -20.42
C ALA A 249 15.67 22.26 -20.99
N LEU A 250 14.71 21.74 -20.22
CA LEU A 250 13.80 20.68 -20.68
C LEU A 250 12.87 21.17 -21.79
N ALA A 251 12.32 22.38 -21.68
CA ALA A 251 11.45 22.95 -22.70
C ALA A 251 12.19 23.16 -24.03
N LYS A 252 13.40 23.74 -23.99
CA LYS A 252 14.24 23.95 -25.18
C LYS A 252 14.75 22.63 -25.75
N ALA A 253 15.08 21.65 -24.91
CA ALA A 253 15.44 20.31 -25.36
C ALA A 253 14.29 19.59 -26.07
N LEU A 254 13.04 19.79 -25.63
CA LEU A 254 11.85 19.27 -26.32
C LEU A 254 11.62 19.93 -27.67
N ILE A 255 11.94 21.22 -27.81
CA ILE A 255 11.77 21.97 -29.06
C ILE A 255 12.87 21.64 -30.07
N LYS A 256 14.12 21.55 -29.61
CA LYS A 256 15.32 21.40 -30.46
C LYS A 256 15.80 19.97 -30.61
N GLY A 257 15.41 19.08 -29.70
CA GLY A 257 15.84 17.69 -29.68
C GLY A 257 15.19 16.87 -30.78
N LYS A 258 16.00 16.06 -31.46
CA LYS A 258 15.48 15.06 -32.41
C LYS A 258 14.96 13.84 -31.63
N PRO A 259 13.77 13.32 -31.95
CA PRO A 259 13.31 12.05 -31.40
C PRO A 259 14.13 10.91 -32.01
N GLY A 260 14.75 10.06 -31.19
CA GLY A 260 15.57 8.97 -31.70
C GLY A 260 16.30 8.15 -30.64
N ARG A 261 16.94 7.04 -31.05
CA ARG A 261 17.81 6.24 -30.17
C ARG A 261 19.00 7.08 -29.72
N ILE A 262 19.33 6.96 -28.44
CA ILE A 262 20.45 7.66 -27.78
C ILE A 262 21.75 7.24 -28.47
N GLU A 263 22.34 8.12 -29.27
CA GLU A 263 23.74 8.00 -29.70
C GLU A 263 24.60 8.67 -28.63
N VAL A 264 25.05 7.88 -27.65
CA VAL A 264 26.07 8.36 -26.71
C VAL A 264 27.38 8.44 -27.50
N VAL A 265 27.68 9.61 -28.04
CA VAL A 265 29.00 9.91 -28.57
C VAL A 265 29.75 10.68 -27.48
N GLU A 266 30.52 9.96 -26.67
CA GLU A 266 31.50 10.57 -25.75
C GLU A 266 32.69 11.03 -26.59
N TYR A 267 32.86 12.34 -26.71
CA TYR A 267 34.12 12.92 -27.16
C TYR A 267 34.95 13.27 -25.92
N ALA A 268 36.01 12.48 -25.71
CA ALA A 268 37.07 12.76 -24.73
C ALA A 268 37.99 13.90 -25.20
#